data_AF-A0A5C6QC13-F1
#
_entry.id   AF-A0A5C6QC13-F1
#
_cell.length_a   1.000
_cell.length_b   1.000
_cell.length_c   1.000
_cell.angle_alpha   90.00
_cell.angle_beta   90.00
_cell.angle_gamma   90.00
#
_symmetry.space_group_name_H-M   'P 1'
#
loop_
_entity.id
_entity.type
_entity.pdbx_description
1 polymer ?
#
loop_
_entity_poly.entity_id
_entity_poly.type
_entity_poly.pdbx_seq_one_letter_code
_entity_poly.pdbx_strand_id
1 'polypeptide(L)'
;MYKIHFQIFFISLALTFSHQSYAEKKHCQFYADKLHNIQSQQRQGHSLKRSESLKKQQESAREKWWQCQQGQLKKPTSNKQNIQKKKQRKNSVKGQHLSGSSASDVKKTRIEPFETSAALVLKSRYQGKKLQAWLEYYQQPKQCSRPKTIKKFAFCVENRRTQQLAFDKMMLVKF
;
A
#
# COMPACT_ATOMS: atom_id res chain seq x y z
N MET A 1 -26.42 -6.04 -47.97
CA MET A 1 -25.02 -5.57 -48.08
C MET A 1 -24.79 -4.22 -47.40
N TYR A 2 -25.72 -3.25 -47.45
CA TYR A 2 -25.58 -1.93 -46.78
C TYR A 2 -25.30 -1.97 -45.26
N LYS A 3 -25.87 -2.93 -44.52
CA LYS A 3 -25.63 -3.08 -43.06
C LYS A 3 -24.18 -3.38 -42.71
N ILE A 4 -23.50 -4.20 -43.53
CA ILE A 4 -22.11 -4.59 -43.32
C ILE A 4 -21.19 -3.41 -43.67
N HIS A 5 -21.47 -2.68 -44.75
CA HIS A 5 -20.73 -1.46 -45.09
C HIS A 5 -20.89 -0.35 -44.05
N PHE A 6 -22.09 -0.21 -43.47
CA PHE A 6 -22.34 0.77 -42.41
C PHE A 6 -21.60 0.42 -41.11
N GLN A 7 -21.51 -0.86 -40.74
CA GLN A 7 -20.71 -1.30 -39.59
C GLN A 7 -19.20 -1.11 -39.82
N ILE A 8 -18.69 -1.42 -41.01
CA ILE A 8 -17.27 -1.21 -41.36
C ILE A 8 -16.92 0.29 -41.32
N PHE A 9 -17.81 1.15 -41.80
CA PHE A 9 -17.63 2.61 -41.74
C PHE A 9 -17.55 3.12 -40.30
N PHE A 10 -18.44 2.64 -39.42
CA PHE A 10 -18.43 3.02 -37.99
C PHE A 10 -17.16 2.55 -37.26
N ILE A 11 -16.66 1.35 -37.57
CA ILE A 11 -15.41 0.82 -37.00
C ILE A 11 -14.20 1.64 -37.48
N SER A 12 -14.15 1.98 -38.78
CA SER A 12 -13.08 2.79 -39.34
C SER A 12 -13.05 4.20 -38.76
N LEU A 13 -14.22 4.79 -38.50
CA LEU A 13 -14.34 6.12 -37.91
C LEU A 13 -13.89 6.13 -36.43
N ALA A 14 -14.18 5.07 -35.67
CA ALA A 14 -13.73 4.94 -34.29
C ALA A 14 -12.20 4.84 -34.16
N LEU A 15 -11.53 4.14 -35.09
CA LEU A 15 -10.07 3.99 -35.09
C LEU A 15 -9.33 5.31 -35.30
N THR A 16 -9.89 6.26 -36.05
CA THR A 16 -9.25 7.55 -36.33
C THR A 16 -9.31 8.54 -35.15
N PHE A 17 -10.23 8.38 -34.21
CA PHE A 17 -10.34 9.27 -33.03
C PHE A 17 -9.42 8.87 -31.86
N SER A 18 -8.73 7.73 -31.95
CA SER A 18 -7.89 7.20 -30.87
C SER A 18 -6.49 7.84 -30.75
N HIS A 19 -6.09 8.72 -31.67
CA HIS A 19 -4.77 9.34 -31.63
C HIS A 19 -4.76 10.55 -30.67
N GLN A 20 -4.60 10.29 -29.38
CA GLN A 20 -4.10 11.31 -28.45
C GLN A 20 -2.66 11.63 -28.86
N SER A 21 -2.45 12.73 -29.56
CA SER A 21 -1.14 13.27 -29.88
C SER A 21 -0.48 13.80 -28.60
N TYR A 22 0.05 12.89 -27.78
CA TYR A 22 1.09 13.23 -26.81
C TYR A 22 2.33 13.61 -27.62
N ALA A 23 2.42 14.87 -28.00
CA ALA A 23 3.68 15.47 -28.43
C ALA A 23 4.62 15.46 -27.21
N GLU A 24 5.30 14.34 -27.01
CA GLU A 24 6.27 14.16 -25.94
C GLU A 24 7.43 15.10 -26.19
N LYS A 25 7.39 16.26 -25.53
CA LYS A 25 8.49 17.20 -25.51
C LYS A 25 9.70 16.48 -24.91
N LYS A 26 10.67 16.08 -25.75
CA LYS A 26 11.88 15.33 -25.34
C LYS A 26 12.61 15.97 -24.14
N HIS A 27 12.56 17.30 -24.01
CA HIS A 27 13.15 18.02 -22.88
C HIS A 27 12.44 17.79 -21.53
N CYS A 28 11.21 17.28 -21.52
CA CYS A 28 10.45 16.96 -20.31
C CYS A 28 10.57 15.49 -19.86
N GLN A 29 11.24 14.64 -20.65
CA GLN A 29 11.40 13.21 -20.35
C GLN A 29 12.04 12.98 -18.99
N PHE A 30 13.10 13.72 -18.66
CA PHE A 30 13.75 13.63 -17.36
C PHE A 30 12.79 13.83 -16.17
N TYR A 31 11.85 14.78 -16.27
CA TYR A 31 10.86 15.01 -15.21
C TYR A 31 9.81 13.90 -15.15
N ALA A 32 9.46 13.31 -16.29
CA ALA A 32 8.56 12.16 -16.37
C ALA A 32 9.21 10.91 -15.74
N ASP A 33 10.46 10.62 -16.08
CA ASP A 33 11.22 9.48 -15.52
C ASP A 33 11.35 9.60 -14.01
N LYS A 34 11.61 10.82 -13.52
CA LYS A 34 11.65 11.10 -12.08
C LYS A 34 10.31 10.83 -11.39
N LEU A 35 9.20 11.22 -12.02
CA LEU A 35 7.86 10.93 -11.51
C LEU A 35 7.63 9.41 -11.46
N HIS A 36 7.98 8.70 -12.53
CA HIS A 36 7.83 7.24 -12.63
C HIS A 36 8.66 6.49 -11.60
N ASN A 37 9.88 6.95 -11.32
CA ASN A 37 10.71 6.38 -10.25
C ASN A 37 10.07 6.56 -8.88
N ILE A 38 9.52 7.74 -8.57
CA ILE A 38 8.82 7.94 -7.29
C ILE A 38 7.56 7.06 -7.21
N GLN A 39 6.82 6.91 -8.31
CA GLN A 39 5.67 6.02 -8.38
C GLN A 39 6.05 4.55 -8.20
N SER A 40 7.17 4.10 -8.78
CA SER A 40 7.64 2.72 -8.61
C SER A 40 8.07 2.48 -7.16
N GLN A 41 8.70 3.46 -6.52
CA GLN A 41 8.99 3.41 -5.08
C GLN A 41 7.72 3.31 -4.25
N GLN A 42 6.66 4.07 -4.57
CA GLN A 42 5.39 3.98 -3.84
C GLN A 42 4.70 2.62 -3.92
N ARG A 43 4.95 1.83 -4.99
CA ARG A 43 4.40 0.47 -5.12
C ARG A 43 5.12 -0.55 -4.23
N GLN A 44 6.28 -0.20 -3.67
CA GLN A 44 7.02 -1.04 -2.74
C GLN A 44 6.52 -0.82 -1.30
N GLY A 45 6.68 -1.83 -0.43
CA GLY A 45 6.29 -1.70 0.98
C GLY A 45 7.19 -0.71 1.72
N HIS A 46 6.59 0.29 2.37
CA HIS A 46 7.30 1.32 3.16
C HIS A 46 6.64 1.56 4.52
N SER A 47 7.37 2.17 5.44
CA SER A 47 6.80 2.72 6.68
C SER A 47 5.90 3.92 6.39
N LEU A 48 4.98 4.26 7.31
CA LEU A 48 4.05 5.38 7.16
C LEU A 48 4.78 6.70 6.90
N LYS A 49 5.81 7.01 7.71
CA LYS A 49 6.64 8.22 7.54
C LYS A 49 7.30 8.31 6.17
N ARG A 50 7.77 7.18 5.63
CA ARG A 50 8.38 7.14 4.30
C ARG A 50 7.34 7.31 3.20
N SER A 51 6.15 6.73 3.37
CA SER A 51 5.03 6.88 2.44
C SER A 51 4.57 8.34 2.33
N GLU A 52 4.43 9.05 3.45
CA GLU A 52 4.11 10.49 3.45
C GLU A 52 5.18 11.34 2.74
N SER A 53 6.46 11.03 2.98
CA SER A 53 7.57 11.71 2.31
C SER A 53 7.54 11.48 0.79
N LEU A 54 7.33 10.24 0.36
CA LEU A 54 7.20 9.89 -1.06
C LEU A 54 6.00 10.58 -1.72
N LYS A 55 4.88 10.74 -1.00
CA LYS A 55 3.72 11.49 -1.48
C LYS A 55 4.06 12.95 -1.77
N LYS A 56 4.71 13.64 -0.82
CA LYS A 56 5.17 15.03 -1.01
C LYS A 56 6.16 15.15 -2.18
N GLN A 57 7.06 14.18 -2.32
CA GLN A 57 8.00 14.15 -3.44
C GLN A 57 7.29 13.97 -4.79
N GLN A 58 6.31 13.07 -4.85
CA GLN A 58 5.50 12.83 -6.05
C GLN A 58 4.74 14.09 -6.48
N GLU A 59 4.08 14.78 -5.54
CA GLU A 59 3.37 16.04 -5.81
C GLU A 59 4.34 17.08 -6.41
N SER A 60 5.52 17.26 -5.79
CA SER A 60 6.53 18.21 -6.29
C SER A 60 7.11 17.84 -7.66
N ALA A 61 7.25 16.53 -7.95
CA ALA A 61 7.74 16.05 -9.24
C ALA A 61 6.67 16.18 -10.33
N ARG A 62 5.40 15.93 -10.00
CA ARG A 62 4.25 16.11 -10.88
C ARG A 62 4.12 17.57 -11.30
N GLU A 63 4.20 18.48 -10.33
CA GLU A 63 4.13 19.92 -10.60
C GLU A 63 5.23 20.36 -11.59
N LYS A 64 6.47 19.90 -11.38
CA LYS A 64 7.59 20.24 -12.29
C LYS A 64 7.42 19.64 -13.68
N TRP A 65 6.97 18.39 -13.77
CA TRP A 65 6.67 17.77 -15.06
C TRP A 65 5.55 18.51 -15.79
N TRP A 66 4.50 18.92 -15.06
CA TRP A 66 3.38 19.70 -15.61
C TRP A 66 3.81 21.09 -16.09
N GLN A 67 4.61 21.81 -15.29
CA GLN A 67 5.21 23.09 -15.69
C GLN A 67 6.10 22.93 -16.92
N CYS A 68 6.84 21.82 -17.05
CA CYS A 68 7.61 21.52 -18.25
C CYS A 68 6.72 21.34 -19.48
N GLN A 69 5.65 20.56 -19.35
CA GLN A 69 4.67 20.38 -20.43
C GLN A 69 4.06 21.71 -20.88
N GLN A 70 3.77 22.61 -19.93
CA GLN A 70 3.25 23.95 -20.20
C GLN A 70 4.30 24.96 -20.68
N GLY A 71 5.60 24.61 -20.69
CA GLY A 71 6.69 25.53 -21.02
C GLY A 71 6.98 26.60 -19.95
N GLN A 72 6.42 26.45 -18.75
CA GLN A 72 6.51 27.41 -17.64
C GLN A 72 7.59 27.04 -16.60
N LEU A 73 8.58 26.24 -17.00
CA LEU A 73 9.70 25.91 -16.10
C LEU A 73 10.42 27.19 -15.70
N LYS A 74 10.24 27.59 -14.43
CA LYS A 74 10.99 28.69 -13.85
C LYS A 74 12.47 28.33 -13.92
N LYS A 75 13.26 29.13 -14.64
CA LYS A 75 14.72 29.00 -14.66
C LYS A 75 15.21 28.98 -13.21
N PRO A 76 16.12 28.08 -12.84
CA PRO A 76 16.66 28.08 -11.49
C PRO A 76 17.31 29.45 -11.27
N THR A 77 16.73 30.26 -10.37
CA THR A 77 17.39 31.46 -9.88
C THR A 77 18.73 31.01 -9.29
N SER A 78 19.81 31.49 -9.88
CA SER A 78 21.18 31.08 -9.59
C SER A 78 21.59 31.57 -8.20
N ASN A 79 21.10 30.92 -7.14
CA ASN A 79 21.56 31.17 -5.77
C ASN A 79 21.41 29.94 -4.87
N LYS A 80 21.41 28.73 -5.44
CA LYS A 80 21.36 27.45 -4.69
C LYS A 80 22.55 26.51 -4.94
N GLN A 81 23.65 26.98 -5.52
CA GLN A 81 24.84 26.15 -5.72
C GLN A 81 25.80 26.12 -4.50
N ASN A 82 25.54 26.87 -3.43
CA ASN A 82 26.44 26.93 -2.26
C ASN A 82 25.94 26.26 -0.97
N ILE A 83 24.89 25.44 -0.99
CA ILE A 83 24.39 24.77 0.23
C ILE A 83 24.78 23.27 0.29
N GLN A 84 25.13 22.64 -0.83
CA GLN A 84 25.39 21.18 -0.86
C GLN A 84 26.84 20.76 -0.59
N LYS A 85 27.81 21.67 -0.44
CA LYS A 85 29.21 21.31 -0.18
C LYS A 85 29.63 21.31 1.30
N LYS A 86 28.74 21.59 2.26
CA LYS A 86 29.10 21.69 3.70
C LYS A 86 28.50 20.60 4.62
N LYS A 87 28.16 19.42 4.09
CA LYS A 87 27.62 18.31 4.90
C LYS A 87 28.21 16.93 4.60
N GLN A 88 29.49 16.88 4.24
CA GLN A 88 30.25 15.62 4.21
C GLN A 88 31.64 15.81 4.81
N ARG A 89 31.72 16.10 6.11
CA ARG A 89 32.93 15.84 6.93
C ARG A 89 32.50 15.76 8.39
N LYS A 90 32.12 14.55 8.82
CA LYS A 90 32.25 14.00 10.18
C LYS A 90 31.35 12.75 10.29
N ASN A 91 31.93 11.58 10.07
CA ASN A 91 32.25 10.67 11.18
C ASN A 91 32.72 9.31 10.64
N SER A 92 33.99 9.03 10.93
CA SER A 92 34.59 7.72 10.94
C SER A 92 34.29 7.05 12.29
N VAL A 93 33.67 5.87 12.21
CA VAL A 93 33.87 4.64 12.99
C VAL A 93 33.88 4.66 14.55
N LYS A 94 33.05 3.74 15.06
CA LYS A 94 33.06 2.94 16.32
C LYS A 94 32.50 3.52 17.61
N GLY A 95 31.68 2.69 18.26
CA GLY A 95 31.42 2.71 19.69
C GLY A 95 29.96 2.52 20.05
N GLN A 96 29.55 1.27 20.30
CA GLN A 96 28.36 1.01 21.10
C GLN A 96 28.56 1.57 22.51
N HIS A 97 27.66 2.42 22.96
CA HIS A 97 27.27 2.49 24.36
C HIS A 97 25.82 2.96 24.40
N LEU A 98 24.91 2.06 24.79
CA LEU A 98 23.58 2.44 25.24
C LEU A 98 23.76 3.15 26.58
N SER A 99 23.80 4.48 26.59
CA SER A 99 23.54 5.28 27.78
C SER A 99 22.15 5.90 27.64
N GLY A 100 21.31 5.66 28.66
CA GLY A 100 19.90 5.99 28.68
C GLY A 100 19.63 7.45 28.33
N SER A 101 18.86 7.67 27.26
CA SER A 101 18.20 8.96 27.06
C SER A 101 16.91 8.94 27.87
N SER A 102 16.87 9.82 28.85
CA SER A 102 15.67 10.38 29.45
C SER A 102 14.53 10.46 28.43
N ALA A 103 13.40 9.86 28.79
CA ALA A 103 12.17 9.89 28.02
C ALA A 103 11.78 11.35 27.78
N SER A 104 12.06 11.85 26.58
CA SER A 104 11.40 13.04 26.07
C SER A 104 9.97 12.63 25.72
N ASP A 105 9.01 13.34 26.30
CA ASP A 105 7.57 13.17 26.10
C ASP A 105 7.23 13.10 24.61
N VAL A 106 7.17 11.88 24.08
CA VAL A 106 6.47 11.59 22.85
C VAL A 106 5.00 11.75 23.20
N LYS A 107 4.43 12.90 22.83
CA LYS A 107 3.00 13.18 22.90
C LYS A 107 2.27 11.98 22.28
N LYS A 108 1.72 11.14 23.16
CA LYS A 108 1.00 9.92 22.79
C LYS A 108 -0.18 10.38 21.95
N THR A 109 -0.10 10.26 20.63
CA THR A 109 -1.27 10.46 19.78
C THR A 109 -2.31 9.47 20.29
N ARG A 110 -3.37 10.01 20.89
CA ARG A 110 -4.51 9.24 21.35
C ARG A 110 -5.05 8.55 20.10
N ILE A 111 -4.83 7.25 20.01
CA ILE A 111 -5.50 6.42 19.02
C ILE A 111 -6.94 6.43 19.49
N GLU A 112 -7.76 7.29 18.88
CA GLU A 112 -9.20 7.30 19.11
C GLU A 112 -9.70 5.87 18.82
N PRO A 113 -10.38 5.22 19.78
CA PRO A 113 -11.01 3.93 19.54
C PRO A 113 -11.90 4.03 18.31
N PHE A 114 -12.00 2.93 17.56
CA PHE A 114 -12.90 2.84 16.42
C PHE A 114 -14.36 2.99 16.90
N GLU A 115 -14.89 4.22 16.85
CA GLU A 115 -16.28 4.53 17.19
C GLU A 115 -17.17 4.10 16.02
N THR A 116 -17.74 2.89 16.12
CA THR A 116 -18.88 2.51 15.28
C THR A 116 -20.15 2.74 16.06
N SER A 117 -21.10 3.47 15.46
CA SER A 117 -22.42 3.74 16.03
C SER A 117 -23.30 2.49 16.12
N ALA A 118 -22.95 1.43 15.39
CA ALA A 118 -23.62 0.14 15.46
C ALA A 118 -22.98 -0.75 16.53
N ALA A 119 -23.81 -1.35 17.40
CA ALA A 119 -23.36 -2.38 18.32
C ALA A 119 -22.72 -3.53 17.53
N LEU A 120 -21.43 -3.79 17.76
CA LEU A 120 -20.73 -4.92 17.16
C LEU A 120 -21.28 -6.22 17.80
N VAL A 121 -22.29 -6.82 17.17
CA VAL A 121 -22.86 -8.08 17.64
C VAL A 121 -21.91 -9.22 17.30
N LEU A 122 -21.00 -9.53 18.21
CA LEU A 122 -20.05 -10.63 18.07
C LEU A 122 -20.77 -11.98 18.32
N LYS A 123 -21.54 -12.46 17.34
CA LYS A 123 -22.15 -13.80 17.40
C LYS A 123 -21.12 -14.87 17.07
N SER A 124 -21.09 -15.95 17.85
CA SER A 124 -20.33 -17.15 17.50
C SER A 124 -20.90 -17.77 16.23
N ARG A 125 -20.03 -18.35 15.38
CA ARG A 125 -20.43 -19.00 14.12
C ARG A 125 -21.35 -20.20 14.34
N TYR A 126 -21.18 -20.90 15.45
CA TYR A 126 -22.00 -22.05 15.85
C TYR A 126 -22.71 -21.76 17.16
N GLN A 127 -23.88 -22.37 17.36
CA GLN A 127 -24.72 -22.21 18.54
C GLN A 127 -25.15 -23.57 19.08
N GLY A 128 -25.50 -23.61 20.37
CA GLY A 128 -26.02 -24.81 21.05
C GLY A 128 -25.10 -26.03 20.92
N LYS A 129 -25.69 -27.19 20.60
CA LYS A 129 -24.98 -28.47 20.48
C LYS A 129 -23.86 -28.46 19.43
N LYS A 130 -24.03 -27.71 18.34
CA LYS A 130 -23.00 -27.57 17.29
C LYS A 130 -21.78 -26.80 17.81
N LEU A 131 -21.97 -25.83 18.71
CA LEU A 131 -20.86 -25.13 19.36
C LEU A 131 -20.07 -26.06 20.27
N GLN A 132 -20.76 -26.85 21.10
CA GLN A 132 -20.11 -27.80 21.99
C GLN A 132 -19.30 -28.84 21.20
N ALA A 133 -19.90 -29.43 20.16
CA ALA A 133 -19.20 -30.36 19.26
C ALA A 133 -18.00 -29.70 18.56
N TRP A 134 -18.09 -28.41 18.21
CA TRP A 134 -16.95 -27.68 17.63
C TRP A 134 -15.82 -27.47 18.64
N LEU A 135 -16.13 -27.18 19.90
CA LEU A 135 -15.14 -27.01 20.97
C LEU A 135 -14.43 -28.34 21.29
N GLU A 136 -15.15 -29.45 21.23
CA GLU A 136 -14.58 -30.80 21.39
C GLU A 136 -13.72 -31.20 20.19
N TYR A 137 -14.16 -30.87 18.98
CA TYR A 137 -13.47 -31.22 17.73
C TYR A 137 -12.19 -30.39 17.51
N TYR A 138 -12.26 -29.07 17.68
CA TYR A 138 -11.17 -28.17 17.31
C TYR A 138 -10.23 -27.90 18.48
N GLN A 139 -9.07 -28.56 18.46
CA GLN A 139 -7.97 -28.26 19.38
C GLN A 139 -6.93 -27.36 18.70
N GLN A 140 -6.81 -26.12 19.19
CA GLN A 140 -5.86 -25.16 18.63
C GLN A 140 -4.42 -25.60 18.94
N PRO A 141 -3.53 -25.73 17.93
CA PRO A 141 -2.15 -26.11 18.18
C PRO A 141 -1.41 -24.99 18.93
N LYS A 142 -0.49 -25.36 19.84
CA LYS A 142 0.22 -24.42 20.74
C LYS A 142 0.89 -23.25 19.99
N GLN A 143 1.40 -23.49 18.77
CA GLN A 143 2.00 -22.47 17.92
C GLN A 143 1.04 -21.36 17.45
N CYS A 144 -0.27 -21.62 17.49
CA CYS A 144 -1.31 -20.70 17.06
C CYS A 144 -1.92 -19.89 18.20
N SER A 145 -1.64 -20.22 19.46
CA SER A 145 -2.04 -19.41 20.61
C SER A 145 -1.37 -18.02 20.56
N ARG A 146 -0.08 -17.97 20.17
CA ARG A 146 0.67 -16.72 20.03
C ARG A 146 1.73 -16.80 18.91
N PRO A 147 1.33 -16.64 17.63
CA PRO A 147 2.26 -16.75 16.51
C PRO A 147 3.26 -15.58 16.51
N LYS A 148 4.57 -15.90 16.51
CA LYS A 148 5.66 -14.90 16.50
C LYS A 148 5.95 -14.30 15.13
N THR A 149 5.52 -14.96 14.05
CA THR A 149 5.81 -14.55 12.68
C THR A 149 4.54 -14.53 11.84
N ILE A 150 4.51 -13.68 10.82
CA ILE A 150 3.37 -13.56 9.91
C ILE A 150 3.09 -14.86 9.15
N LYS A 151 4.13 -15.63 8.81
CA LYS A 151 3.99 -16.95 8.19
C LYS A 151 3.25 -17.93 9.11
N LYS A 152 3.59 -17.97 10.40
CA LYS A 152 2.89 -18.80 11.40
C LYS A 152 1.46 -18.32 11.59
N PHE A 153 1.23 -17.00 11.63
CA PHE A 153 -0.12 -16.45 11.70
C PHE A 153 -0.98 -16.87 10.50
N ALA A 154 -0.48 -16.72 9.27
CA ALA A 154 -1.19 -17.12 8.06
C ALA A 154 -1.52 -18.62 8.07
N PHE A 155 -0.55 -19.46 8.44
CA PHE A 155 -0.79 -20.89 8.63
C PHE A 155 -1.91 -21.18 9.63
N CYS A 156 -1.92 -20.50 10.78
CA CYS A 156 -2.95 -20.70 11.80
C CYS A 156 -4.36 -20.31 11.33
N VAL A 157 -4.46 -19.22 10.56
CA VAL A 157 -5.74 -18.77 9.97
C VAL A 157 -6.25 -19.80 8.98
N GLU A 158 -5.39 -20.24 8.05
CA GLU A 158 -5.78 -21.23 7.05
C GLU A 158 -6.10 -22.58 7.67
N ASN A 159 -5.30 -23.05 8.62
CA ASN A 159 -5.57 -24.30 9.33
C ASN A 159 -6.89 -24.25 10.12
N ARG A 160 -7.23 -23.13 10.74
CA ARG A 160 -8.53 -22.99 11.40
C ARG A 160 -9.67 -23.05 10.38
N ARG A 161 -9.49 -22.43 9.20
CA ARG A 161 -10.48 -22.44 8.11
C ARG A 161 -10.70 -23.84 7.54
N THR A 162 -9.64 -24.60 7.30
CA THR A 162 -9.75 -25.98 6.79
C THR A 162 -10.46 -26.90 7.77
N GLN A 163 -10.12 -26.81 9.06
CA GLN A 163 -10.80 -27.58 10.11
C GLN A 163 -12.27 -27.21 10.25
N GLN A 164 -12.62 -25.94 10.08
CA GLN A 164 -14.02 -25.52 10.03
C GLN A 164 -14.77 -26.17 8.88
N LEU A 165 -14.20 -26.19 7.68
CA LEU A 165 -14.81 -26.83 6.51
C LEU A 165 -14.96 -28.35 6.71
N ALA A 166 -13.95 -29.00 7.29
CA ALA A 166 -14.01 -30.43 7.60
C ALA A 166 -15.10 -30.74 8.63
N PHE A 167 -15.19 -29.94 9.69
CA PHE A 167 -16.24 -30.06 10.69
C PHE A 167 -17.64 -29.79 10.13
N ASP A 168 -17.80 -28.75 9.30
CA ASP A 168 -19.09 -28.47 8.66
C ASP A 168 -19.52 -29.65 7.78
N LYS A 169 -18.62 -30.23 6.98
CA LYS A 169 -18.89 -31.45 6.20
C LYS A 169 -19.28 -32.62 7.10
N MET A 170 -18.55 -32.86 8.19
CA MET A 170 -18.85 -33.94 9.14
C MET A 170 -20.22 -33.76 9.79
N MET A 171 -20.57 -32.52 10.13
CA MET A 171 -21.83 -32.20 10.81
C MET A 171 -23.04 -32.20 9.87
N LEU A 172 -22.86 -31.99 8.56
CA LEU A 172 -23.91 -32.12 7.54
C LEU A 172 -24.35 -33.57 7.30
N VAL A 173 -23.55 -34.55 7.70
CA VAL A 173 -23.88 -35.99 7.56
C VAL A 173 -24.45 -36.55 8.86
N LYS A 174 -24.23 -35.87 9.99
CA LYS A 174 -24.58 -36.33 11.34
C LYS A 174 -25.97 -35.84 11.80
N PHE A 175 -26.60 -34.96 11.02
CA PHE A 175 -27.91 -34.35 11.20
C PHE A 175 -28.57 -34.20 9.83
#